data_AF-A0A2R6E7C0-F1
#
_entry.id   AF-A0A2R6E7C0-F1
#
_cell.length_a   1.000
_cell.length_b   1.000
_cell.length_c   1.000
_cell.angle_alpha   90.00
_cell.angle_beta   90.00
_cell.angle_gamma   90.00
#
_symmetry.space_group_name_H-M   'P 1'
#
loop_
_entity.id
_entity.type
_entity.pdbx_description
1 polymer ?
#
loop_
_entity_poly.entity_id
_entity_poly.type
_entity_poly.pdbx_seq_one_letter_code
_entity_poly.pdbx_strand_id
1 'polypeptide(L)'
;MDYLEVEGAREFVARLDHGGDWRAQIEEFAADEGVKSAFFVGLGAVQDAEIYFYDQDDQEYDAVEFDEPLEMAACLGNVSDLDGEPFAHTHAVLSRADVRTFDVPLERAHDETTDLDLWPL
;
A
#
# COMPACT_ATOMS: atom_id res chain seq x y z
N MET A 1 10.97 -23.00 -3.71
CA MET A 1 10.34 -22.10 -2.74
C MET A 1 11.35 -21.88 -1.65
N ASP A 2 11.87 -20.67 -1.58
CA ASP A 2 12.76 -20.25 -0.50
C ASP A 2 11.87 -19.80 0.66
N TYR A 3 12.14 -20.32 1.86
CA TYR A 3 11.36 -20.02 3.05
C TYR A 3 12.26 -20.00 4.29
N LEU A 4 11.83 -19.23 5.28
CA LEU A 4 12.46 -19.14 6.59
C LEU A 4 11.37 -19.30 7.66
N GLU A 5 11.59 -20.19 8.61
CA GLU A 5 10.79 -20.25 9.84
C GLU A 5 11.27 -19.15 10.78
N VAL A 6 10.33 -18.35 11.29
CA VAL A 6 10.62 -17.21 12.16
C VAL A 6 9.70 -17.25 13.39
N GLU A 7 10.21 -16.72 14.51
CA GLU A 7 9.42 -16.44 15.71
C GLU A 7 9.36 -14.92 15.91
N GLY A 8 8.18 -14.40 16.24
CA GLY A 8 8.00 -12.97 16.54
C GLY A 8 8.76 -12.58 17.80
N ALA A 9 9.68 -11.61 17.70
CA ALA A 9 10.52 -11.19 18.82
C ALA A 9 9.95 -9.99 19.59
N ARG A 10 9.37 -9.01 18.89
CA ARG A 10 8.81 -7.77 19.43
C ARG A 10 7.59 -7.35 18.62
N GLU A 11 6.65 -6.67 19.26
CA GLU A 11 5.45 -6.11 18.65
C GLU A 11 5.37 -4.62 18.99
N PHE A 12 4.89 -3.83 18.02
CA PHE A 12 4.80 -2.38 18.15
C PHE A 12 3.47 -1.86 17.64
N VAL A 13 3.01 -0.77 18.22
CA VAL A 13 1.92 0.05 17.71
C VAL A 13 2.47 1.46 17.57
N ALA A 14 2.52 1.95 16.33
CA ALA A 14 3.04 3.27 16.01
C ALA A 14 1.94 4.14 15.43
N ARG A 15 2.08 5.44 15.63
CA ARG A 15 1.33 6.47 14.92
C ARG A 15 2.34 7.33 14.19
N LEU A 16 2.21 7.42 12.87
CA LEU A 16 3.06 8.28 12.07
C LEU A 16 2.73 9.75 12.32
N ASP A 17 3.75 10.58 12.23
CA ASP A 17 3.64 12.02 12.32
C ASP A 17 2.93 12.59 11.09
N HIS A 18 2.13 13.62 11.34
CA HIS A 18 1.35 14.27 10.30
C HIS A 18 2.24 15.05 9.34
N GLY A 19 2.04 14.84 8.04
CA GLY A 19 2.77 15.54 6.97
C GLY A 19 4.18 15.01 6.69
N GLY A 20 4.62 13.96 7.40
CA GLY A 20 5.85 13.24 7.04
C GLY A 20 5.59 12.19 5.96
N ASP A 21 6.65 11.83 5.21
CA ASP A 21 6.58 10.70 4.28
C ASP A 21 6.37 9.42 5.08
N TRP A 22 5.29 8.71 4.75
CA TRP A 22 4.83 7.58 5.54
C TRP A 22 5.74 6.35 5.41
N ARG A 23 6.36 6.13 4.24
CA ARG A 23 7.31 5.02 4.03
C ARG A 23 8.62 5.31 4.77
N ALA A 24 9.15 6.51 4.62
CA ALA A 24 10.38 6.94 5.29
C ALA A 24 10.25 6.83 6.81
N GLN A 25 9.10 7.20 7.39
CA GLN A 25 8.88 7.05 8.83
C GLN A 25 8.86 5.59 9.30
N ILE A 26 8.42 4.65 8.47
CA ILE A 26 8.50 3.20 8.78
C ILE A 26 9.97 2.74 8.75
N GLU A 27 10.74 3.20 7.76
CA GLU A 27 12.16 2.89 7.61
C GLU A 27 12.99 3.49 8.76
N GLU A 28 12.74 4.75 9.13
CA GLU A 28 13.34 5.43 10.28
C GLU A 28 13.01 4.71 11.59
N PHE A 29 11.74 4.36 11.82
CA PHE A 29 11.33 3.58 12.99
C PHE A 29 12.06 2.24 13.06
N ALA A 30 12.18 1.55 11.92
CA ALA A 30 12.90 0.27 11.87
C ALA A 30 14.40 0.44 12.16
N ALA A 31 15.03 1.50 11.67
CA ALA A 31 16.42 1.82 11.96
C ALA A 31 16.63 2.11 13.45
N ASP A 32 15.79 2.97 14.03
CA ASP A 32 15.88 3.38 15.45
C ASP A 32 15.71 2.19 16.40
N GLU A 33 14.78 1.28 16.09
CA GLU A 33 14.51 0.08 16.89
C GLU A 33 15.42 -1.11 16.54
N GLY A 34 16.28 -0.98 15.53
CA GLY A 34 17.14 -2.06 15.03
C GLY A 34 16.36 -3.25 14.47
N VAL A 35 15.23 -2.99 13.80
CA VAL A 35 14.37 -4.00 13.17
C VAL A 35 14.88 -4.28 11.75
N LYS A 36 15.44 -5.49 11.54
CA LYS A 36 15.93 -5.94 10.23
C LYS A 36 14.89 -6.65 9.37
N SER A 37 13.87 -7.20 10.02
CA SER A 37 12.81 -7.96 9.35
C SER A 37 11.53 -7.84 10.15
N ALA A 38 10.46 -7.40 9.49
CA ALA A 38 9.14 -7.29 10.10
C ALA A 38 8.05 -7.42 9.05
N PHE A 39 6.84 -7.75 9.48
CA PHE A 39 5.62 -7.57 8.73
C PHE A 39 4.77 -6.53 9.44
N PHE A 40 4.03 -5.71 8.69
CA PHE A 40 3.15 -4.71 9.28
C PHE A 40 1.84 -4.59 8.52
N VAL A 41 0.84 -4.07 9.24
CA VAL A 41 -0.44 -3.63 8.72
C VAL A 41 -0.71 -2.21 9.18
N GLY A 42 -1.33 -1.41 8.31
CA GLY A 42 -1.61 0.01 8.58
C GLY A 42 -2.96 0.45 8.03
N LEU A 43 -3.47 1.54 8.60
CA LEU A 43 -4.69 2.25 8.22
C LEU A 43 -4.45 3.75 8.45
N GLY A 44 -5.11 4.61 7.71
CA GLY A 44 -5.01 6.05 7.93
C GLY A 44 -5.49 6.87 6.74
N ALA A 45 -4.95 8.08 6.61
CA ALA A 45 -5.19 8.94 5.47
C ALA A 45 -3.87 9.58 5.04
N VAL A 46 -3.74 9.81 3.73
CA VAL A 46 -2.61 10.51 3.10
C VAL A 46 -3.09 11.78 2.41
N GLN A 47 -2.20 12.75 2.25
CA GLN A 47 -2.52 14.02 1.57
C GLN A 47 -2.36 13.91 0.04
N ASP A 48 -1.51 12.99 -0.38
CA ASP A 48 -1.17 12.63 -1.75
C ASP A 48 -0.62 11.20 -1.76
N ALA A 49 -0.51 10.60 -2.94
CA ALA A 49 0.11 9.29 -3.10
C ALA A 49 0.76 9.13 -4.48
N GLU A 50 1.89 8.42 -4.51
CA GLU A 50 2.49 7.90 -5.73
C GLU A 50 2.42 6.37 -5.69
N ILE A 51 1.76 5.77 -6.68
CA ILE A 51 1.61 4.32 -6.80
C ILE A 51 2.45 3.84 -7.98
N TYR A 52 3.35 2.91 -7.70
CA TYR A 52 4.18 2.27 -8.71
C TYR A 52 3.55 0.94 -9.17
N PHE A 53 3.39 0.80 -10.48
CA PHE A 53 2.97 -0.44 -11.12
C PHE A 53 4.15 -1.00 -11.93
N TYR A 54 4.46 -2.28 -11.73
CA TYR A 54 5.52 -2.94 -12.49
C TYR A 54 4.94 -3.55 -13.76
N ASP A 55 5.33 -3.00 -14.91
CA ASP A 55 5.06 -3.62 -16.20
C ASP A 55 5.96 -4.85 -16.37
N GLN A 56 5.35 -6.02 -16.53
CA GLN A 56 6.10 -7.28 -16.62
C GLN A 56 6.64 -7.56 -18.03
N ASP A 57 6.09 -6.92 -19.07
CA ASP A 57 6.54 -7.07 -20.45
C ASP A 57 7.77 -6.18 -20.70
N ASP A 58 7.67 -4.91 -20.30
CA ASP A 58 8.74 -3.92 -20.46
C ASP A 58 9.74 -3.91 -19.30
N GLN A 59 9.41 -4.55 -18.16
CA GLN A 59 10.24 -4.66 -16.94
C GLN A 59 10.59 -3.30 -16.32
N GLU A 60 9.66 -2.35 -16.43
CA GLU A 60 9.80 -1.00 -15.92
C GLU A 60 8.68 -0.70 -14.92
N TYR A 61 8.92 0.29 -14.05
CA TYR A 61 7.92 0.77 -13.12
C TYR A 61 7.32 2.06 -13.64
N ASP A 62 6.00 2.07 -13.81
CA ASP A 62 5.22 3.27 -14.08
C ASP A 62 4.63 3.82 -12.78
N ALA A 63 4.73 5.13 -12.60
CA ALA A 63 4.15 5.82 -11.47
C ALA A 63 2.81 6.48 -11.86
N VAL A 64 1.83 6.36 -10.97
CA VAL A 64 0.59 7.14 -11.02
C VAL A 64 0.53 8.02 -9.79
N GLU A 65 0.52 9.33 -10.01
CA GLU A 65 0.46 10.33 -8.96
C GLU A 65 -1.00 10.76 -8.68
N PHE A 66 -1.31 10.90 -7.40
CA PHE A 66 -2.57 11.41 -6.88
C PHE A 66 -2.28 12.60 -5.94
N ASP A 67 -2.39 13.82 -6.45
CA ASP A 67 -2.28 15.05 -5.67
C ASP A 67 -3.65 15.41 -5.03
N GLU A 68 -4.17 14.48 -4.23
CA GLU A 68 -5.44 14.64 -3.50
C GLU A 68 -5.49 13.81 -2.21
N PRO A 69 -6.25 14.23 -1.18
CA PRO A 69 -6.41 13.45 0.03
C PRO A 69 -7.11 12.11 -0.23
N LEU A 70 -6.52 11.04 0.29
CA LEU A 70 -7.04 9.67 0.15
C LEU A 70 -7.10 8.99 1.51
N GLU A 71 -8.17 8.23 1.75
CA GLU A 71 -8.24 7.30 2.87
C GLU A 71 -7.47 6.03 2.51
N MET A 72 -6.52 5.64 3.34
CA MET A 72 -5.78 4.38 3.24
C MET A 72 -6.54 3.30 4.02
N ALA A 73 -7.39 2.59 3.28
CA ALA A 73 -8.26 1.53 3.82
C ALA A 73 -7.49 0.29 4.25
N ALA A 74 -6.31 0.06 3.69
CA ALA A 74 -5.36 -0.96 4.13
C ALA A 74 -3.97 -0.62 3.61
N CYS A 75 -2.95 -0.83 4.43
CA CYS A 75 -1.58 -1.02 3.98
C CYS A 75 -1.05 -2.33 4.53
N LEU A 76 -0.42 -3.12 3.67
CA LEU A 76 0.30 -4.33 4.04
C LEU A 76 1.72 -4.18 3.52
N GLY A 77 2.68 -4.57 4.35
CA GLY A 77 4.07 -4.51 3.94
C GLY A 77 4.99 -5.28 4.84
N ASN A 78 6.25 -5.27 4.45
CA ASN A 78 7.33 -5.82 5.25
C ASN A 78 8.51 -4.85 5.28
N VAL A 79 9.30 -4.96 6.33
CA VAL A 79 10.64 -4.36 6.37
C VAL A 79 11.65 -5.47 6.11
N SER A 80 12.64 -5.19 5.29
CA SER A 80 13.78 -6.06 4.99
C SER A 80 15.07 -5.24 4.88
N ASP A 81 16.22 -5.92 4.76
CA ASP A 81 17.50 -5.28 4.49
C ASP A 81 17.69 -5.12 2.97
N LEU A 82 17.94 -3.89 2.53
CA LEU A 82 18.34 -3.58 1.17
C LEU A 82 19.63 -2.77 1.23
N ASP A 83 20.73 -3.36 0.75
CA ASP A 83 22.06 -2.74 0.75
C ASP A 83 22.52 -2.24 2.13
N GLY A 84 22.12 -2.93 3.21
CA GLY A 84 22.50 -2.62 4.59
C GLY A 84 21.60 -1.62 5.30
N GLU A 85 20.55 -1.13 4.65
CA GLU A 85 19.57 -0.21 5.21
C GLU A 85 18.18 -0.87 5.30
N PRO A 86 17.35 -0.52 6.30
CA PRO A 86 15.96 -0.95 6.34
C PRO A 86 15.18 -0.42 5.12
N PHE A 87 14.45 -1.32 4.47
CA PHE A 87 13.61 -1.00 3.31
C PHE A 87 12.19 -1.49 3.54
N ALA A 88 11.22 -0.59 3.42
CA ALA A 88 9.80 -0.90 3.58
C ALA A 88 9.16 -1.19 2.22
N HIS A 89 8.84 -2.45 1.94
CA HIS A 89 8.04 -2.83 0.77
C HIS A 89 6.55 -2.75 1.14
N THR A 90 5.87 -1.75 0.58
CA THR A 90 4.46 -1.44 0.87
C THR A 90 3.54 -1.72 -0.30
N HIS A 91 2.34 -2.20 0.03
CA HIS A 91 1.16 -2.18 -0.83
C HIS A 91 0.03 -1.47 -0.09
N ALA A 92 -0.78 -0.69 -0.78
CA ALA A 92 -1.86 0.07 -0.17
C ALA A 92 -3.13 0.05 -1.00
N VAL A 93 -4.28 0.05 -0.31
CA VAL A 93 -5.61 0.27 -0.88
C VAL A 93 -6.04 1.67 -0.49
N LEU A 94 -6.20 2.53 -1.49
CA LEU A 94 -6.56 3.93 -1.31
C LEU A 94 -7.98 4.18 -1.85
N SER A 95 -8.76 4.97 -1.12
CA SER A 95 -10.11 5.36 -1.51
C SER A 95 -10.25 6.87 -1.49
N ARG A 96 -10.83 7.41 -2.57
CA ARG A 96 -11.28 8.79 -2.64
C ARG A 96 -12.52 8.99 -1.77
N ALA A 97 -12.77 10.23 -1.38
CA ALA A 97 -13.97 10.61 -0.63
C ALA A 97 -15.23 10.75 -1.51
N ASP A 98 -15.15 10.50 -2.83
CA ASP A 98 -16.27 10.76 -3.74
C ASP A 98 -17.38 9.71 -3.59
N VAL A 99 -18.54 10.17 -3.14
CA VAL A 99 -19.79 9.42 -3.24
C VAL A 99 -20.48 9.84 -4.53
N ARG A 100 -20.63 8.92 -5.48
CA ARG A 100 -21.35 9.18 -6.72
C ARG A 100 -22.80 8.71 -6.62
N THR A 101 -23.71 9.60 -6.98
CA THR A 101 -25.12 9.28 -7.22
C THR A 101 -25.33 9.16 -8.72
N PHE A 102 -25.92 8.06 -9.17
CA PHE A 102 -26.28 7.86 -10.57
C PHE A 102 -27.79 8.08 -10.73
N ASP A 103 -28.16 8.93 -11.69
CA ASP A 103 -29.57 9.15 -12.06
C ASP A 103 -30.12 8.00 -12.94
N VAL A 104 -29.23 7.07 -13.33
CA VAL A 104 -29.55 5.85 -14.06
C VAL A 104 -29.40 4.63 -13.15
N PRO A 105 -30.21 3.58 -13.33
CA PRO A 105 -29.98 2.31 -12.67
C PRO A 105 -28.59 1.76 -13.04
N LEU A 106 -27.83 1.36 -12.03
CA LEU A 106 -26.58 0.62 -12.23
C LEU A 106 -26.92 -0.81 -12.65
N GLU A 107 -26.69 -1.14 -13.91
CA GLU A 107 -26.84 -2.51 -14.43
C GLU A 107 -25.52 -3.27 -14.30
N ARG A 108 -25.57 -4.43 -13.64
CA ARG A 108 -24.41 -5.30 -13.45
C ARG A 108 -24.16 -6.09 -14.74
N ALA A 109 -22.93 -6.07 -15.23
CA ALA A 109 -22.49 -6.86 -16.37
C ALA A 109 -21.36 -7.80 -15.96
N HIS A 110 -21.42 -9.05 -16.41
CA HIS A 110 -20.35 -10.02 -16.19
C HIS A 110 -19.25 -9.80 -17.23
N ASP A 111 -18.01 -9.66 -16.77
CA ASP A 111 -16.83 -9.59 -17.61
C ASP A 111 -16.20 -10.99 -17.74
N GLU A 112 -16.30 -11.57 -18.93
CA GLU A 112 -15.82 -12.93 -19.23
C GLU A 112 -14.28 -13.08 -19.09
N THR A 113 -13.53 -11.97 -19.13
CA THR A 113 -12.06 -12.02 -19.08
C THR A 113 -11.56 -12.12 -17.63
N THR A 114 -12.19 -11.38 -16.72
CA THR A 114 -11.84 -11.32 -15.30
C THR A 114 -12.69 -12.24 -14.43
N ASP A 115 -13.81 -12.76 -14.97
CA ASP A 115 -14.84 -13.50 -14.24
C ASP A 115 -15.44 -12.71 -13.07
N LEU A 116 -15.52 -11.38 -13.23
CA LEU A 116 -16.06 -10.46 -12.24
C LEU A 116 -17.35 -9.82 -12.73
N ASP A 117 -18.25 -9.56 -11.78
CA ASP A 117 -19.39 -8.68 -11.99
C ASP A 117 -18.91 -7.21 -11.89
N LEU A 118 -19.00 -6.49 -13.00
CA LEU A 118 -18.65 -5.07 -13.09
C LEU A 118 -19.90 -4.20 -13.18
N TRP A 119 -19.77 -2.94 -12.76
CA TRP A 119 -20.76 -1.89 -12.98
C TRP A 119 -20.17 -0.89 -13.97
N PRO A 120 -20.26 -1.16 -15.29
CA PRO A 120 -19.73 -0.25 -16.29
C PRO A 120 -20.45 1.09 -16.19
N LEU A 121 -19.66 2.18 -16.20
CA LEU A 121 -20.11 3.56 -16.24
C LEU A 121 -19.82 4.18 -17.60
#